data_AF-A0A962IPZ3-F1
#
_entry.id   AF-A0A962IPZ3-F1
#
_cell.length_a   1.000
_cell.length_b   1.000
_cell.length_c   1.000
_cell.angle_alpha   90.00
_cell.angle_beta   90.00
_cell.angle_gamma   90.00
#
_symmetry.space_group_name_H-M   'P 1'
#
loop_
_entity.id
_entity.type
_entity.pdbx_description
1 polymer ?
#
loop_
_entity_poly.entity_id
_entity_poly.type
_entity_poly.pdbx_seq_one_letter_code
_entity_poly.pdbx_strand_id
1 'polypeptide(L)'
;MGGKVRSTTKPKVSRQAAYARRASASAAEIGPLPRCTRPALRDSCRYDLHRFLVKCFPESTGLKPFSDDQLTAIANLQEAILNGGRLAQALPRGFAKTAIAVRAALWAVLYGHRSYVAVYCANATAAEKIVESMKQELENNPILLGMFPDACFPIRRLGGKPQAVHSQTHNGSLTKIKWKAMQVVMPTIPDSICSGAVLEAKAVNSARGAQHTTPSGKVLRPDFIILDDPQTDEDAENPATVAKIVRKIKRSVLRGGGHSKSVSAVANVTVIEEDDVAEHFLNDPAWMAVRFKMLRSMPARLEDLWLGQYRDIRHAFDKNNPASKRRALQDSLKFYQANRQEMDRGAEATWQWCYAWDDPSAYEISAIQHAMNILIDDGPDVFYHECQNET
;
A
#
# COMPACT_ATOMS: atom_id res chain seq x y z
N MET A 1 -22.04 -78.67 5.56
CA MET A 1 -21.69 -77.37 4.94
C MET A 1 -22.75 -76.35 5.34
N GLY A 2 -22.46 -75.45 6.27
CA GLY A 2 -23.38 -74.39 6.70
C GLY A 2 -22.68 -73.04 6.64
N GLY A 3 -22.88 -72.30 5.55
CA GLY A 3 -22.31 -70.97 5.35
C GLY A 3 -23.09 -69.91 6.12
N LYS A 4 -22.45 -69.23 7.08
CA LYS A 4 -22.98 -68.03 7.74
C LYS A 4 -22.80 -66.82 6.80
N VAL A 5 -23.90 -66.26 6.34
CA VAL A 5 -23.95 -64.96 5.65
C VAL A 5 -23.67 -63.85 6.69
N ARG A 6 -22.57 -63.11 6.51
CA ARG A 6 -22.27 -61.90 7.30
C ARG A 6 -23.13 -60.74 6.79
N SER A 7 -24.10 -60.33 7.61
CA SER A 7 -24.85 -59.08 7.44
C SER A 7 -23.92 -57.86 7.59
N THR A 8 -23.88 -57.02 6.58
CA THR A 8 -23.16 -55.73 6.56
C THR A 8 -24.08 -54.63 7.08
N THR A 9 -24.08 -54.40 8.39
CA THR A 9 -24.78 -53.27 9.02
C THR A 9 -24.09 -51.95 8.65
N LYS A 10 -24.76 -51.12 7.83
CA LYS A 10 -24.37 -49.71 7.62
C LYS A 10 -24.37 -48.98 8.97
N PRO A 11 -23.34 -48.17 9.30
CA PRO A 11 -23.27 -47.51 10.60
C PRO A 11 -24.43 -46.51 10.74
N LYS A 12 -25.30 -46.74 11.75
CA LYS A 12 -26.34 -45.78 12.16
C LYS A 12 -25.66 -44.55 12.73
N VAL A 13 -25.60 -43.46 11.96
CA VAL A 13 -25.22 -42.14 12.48
C VAL A 13 -26.23 -41.78 13.58
N SER A 14 -25.77 -41.56 14.81
CA SER A 14 -26.65 -41.21 15.92
C SER A 14 -27.42 -39.92 15.61
N ARG A 15 -28.68 -39.81 16.06
CA ARG A 15 -29.49 -38.59 15.88
C ARG A 15 -28.76 -37.34 16.40
N GLN A 16 -28.00 -37.48 17.48
CA GLN A 16 -27.15 -36.41 18.03
C GLN A 16 -26.02 -36.01 17.07
N ALA A 17 -25.32 -36.96 16.45
CA ALA A 17 -24.27 -36.65 15.48
C ALA A 17 -24.83 -35.99 14.20
N ALA A 18 -26.03 -36.37 13.77
CA ALA A 18 -26.73 -35.73 12.66
C ALA A 18 -27.19 -34.29 13.01
N TYR A 19 -27.72 -34.10 14.23
CA TYR A 19 -28.10 -32.77 14.73
C TYR A 19 -26.88 -31.85 14.87
N ALA A 20 -25.79 -32.33 15.47
CA ALA A 20 -24.55 -31.58 15.62
C ALA A 20 -23.96 -31.17 14.25
N ARG A 21 -23.98 -32.07 13.25
CA ARG A 21 -23.58 -31.73 11.88
C ARG A 21 -24.47 -30.66 11.25
N ARG A 22 -25.79 -30.73 11.41
CA ARG A 22 -26.72 -29.71 10.91
C ARG A 22 -26.51 -28.36 11.60
N ALA A 23 -26.35 -28.37 12.92
CA ALA A 23 -26.08 -27.16 13.70
C ALA A 23 -24.74 -26.51 13.27
N SER A 24 -23.70 -27.32 13.07
CA SER A 24 -22.39 -26.85 12.58
C SER A 24 -22.45 -26.31 11.15
N ALA A 25 -23.18 -26.97 10.25
CA ALA A 25 -23.37 -26.49 8.87
C ALA A 25 -24.16 -25.17 8.83
N SER A 26 -25.22 -25.06 9.65
CA SER A 26 -26.00 -23.83 9.78
C SER A 26 -25.17 -22.68 10.35
N ALA A 27 -24.30 -22.95 11.33
CA ALA A 27 -23.41 -21.95 11.92
C ALA A 27 -22.28 -21.48 10.97
N ALA A 28 -21.89 -22.33 10.01
CA ALA A 28 -20.86 -22.04 9.02
C ALA A 28 -21.38 -21.26 7.80
N GLU A 29 -22.68 -21.36 7.52
CA GLU A 29 -23.32 -20.73 6.37
C GLU A 29 -23.48 -19.21 6.60
N ILE A 30 -23.01 -18.41 5.64
CA ILE A 30 -23.10 -16.95 5.73
C ILE A 30 -24.47 -16.41 5.28
N GLY A 31 -25.26 -17.24 4.59
CA GLY A 31 -26.57 -16.86 4.09
C GLY A 31 -26.49 -16.05 2.79
N PRO A 32 -27.58 -15.36 2.40
CA PRO A 32 -27.62 -14.58 1.18
C PRO A 32 -26.68 -13.38 1.25
N LEU A 33 -26.02 -13.10 0.13
CA LEU A 33 -25.19 -11.89 0.03
C LEU A 33 -26.08 -10.64 0.02
N PRO A 34 -25.69 -9.58 0.73
CA PRO A 34 -26.36 -8.28 0.61
C PRO A 34 -26.30 -7.77 -0.83
N ARG A 35 -27.31 -7.00 -1.22
CA ARG A 35 -27.28 -6.28 -2.52
C ARG A 35 -26.23 -5.16 -2.46
N CYS A 36 -25.62 -4.86 -3.61
CA CYS A 36 -24.78 -3.68 -3.76
C CYS A 36 -25.62 -2.43 -3.50
N THR A 37 -25.32 -1.70 -2.41
CA THR A 37 -26.04 -0.48 -2.02
C THR A 37 -25.46 0.77 -2.66
N ARG A 38 -24.27 0.67 -3.27
CA ARG A 38 -23.56 1.78 -3.93
C ARG A 38 -23.17 1.46 -5.38
N PRO A 39 -24.10 1.03 -6.25
CA PRO A 39 -23.78 0.63 -7.62
C PRO A 39 -23.23 1.80 -8.45
N ALA A 40 -23.84 2.98 -8.37
CA ALA A 40 -23.36 4.15 -9.11
C ALA A 40 -21.92 4.56 -8.72
N LEU A 41 -21.56 4.46 -7.43
CA LEU A 41 -20.19 4.73 -6.99
C LEU A 41 -19.23 3.64 -7.51
N ARG A 42 -19.61 2.36 -7.39
CA ARG A 42 -18.87 1.22 -7.94
C ARG A 42 -18.58 1.41 -9.43
N ASP A 43 -19.57 1.77 -10.22
CA ASP A 43 -19.39 1.97 -11.66
C ASP A 43 -18.48 3.17 -11.95
N SER A 44 -18.69 4.29 -11.24
CA SER A 44 -17.89 5.50 -11.43
C SER A 44 -16.40 5.33 -11.08
N CYS A 45 -16.07 4.39 -10.20
CA CYS A 45 -14.69 4.13 -9.76
C CYS A 45 -14.02 3.00 -10.58
N ARG A 46 -14.73 2.34 -11.50
CA ARG A 46 -14.24 1.12 -12.17
C ARG A 46 -12.96 1.34 -12.97
N TYR A 47 -12.80 2.51 -13.60
CA TYR A 47 -11.64 2.89 -14.40
C TYR A 47 -11.04 4.22 -13.94
N ASP A 48 -11.28 4.57 -12.67
CA ASP A 48 -10.80 5.82 -12.05
C ASP A 48 -10.26 5.51 -10.64
N LEU A 49 -8.96 5.21 -10.58
CA LEU A 49 -8.23 4.90 -9.36
C LEU A 49 -8.21 6.11 -8.42
N HIS A 50 -8.03 7.33 -8.94
CA HIS A 50 -8.05 8.54 -8.13
C HIS A 50 -9.39 8.68 -7.39
N ARG A 51 -10.51 8.55 -8.10
CA ARG A 51 -11.84 8.58 -7.49
C ARG A 51 -12.04 7.46 -6.49
N PHE A 52 -11.54 6.25 -6.77
CA PHE A 52 -11.57 5.16 -5.80
C PHE A 52 -10.79 5.51 -4.53
N LEU A 53 -9.58 6.06 -4.64
CA LEU A 53 -8.75 6.49 -3.52
C LEU A 53 -9.46 7.53 -2.65
N VAL A 54 -10.04 8.56 -3.26
CA VAL A 54 -10.67 9.66 -2.51
C VAL A 54 -12.03 9.28 -1.93
N LYS A 55 -12.86 8.56 -2.71
CA LYS A 55 -14.25 8.25 -2.30
C LYS A 55 -14.35 7.03 -1.39
N CYS A 56 -13.45 6.06 -1.50
CA CYS A 56 -13.51 4.85 -0.68
C CYS A 56 -12.70 4.97 0.61
N PHE A 57 -11.71 5.87 0.67
CA PHE A 57 -10.81 5.98 1.82
C PHE A 57 -10.67 7.44 2.29
N PRO A 58 -11.78 8.08 2.73
CA PRO A 58 -11.77 9.48 3.13
C PRO A 58 -10.80 9.78 4.28
N GLU A 59 -10.61 8.84 5.21
CA GLU A 59 -9.73 8.99 6.38
C GLU A 59 -8.26 8.64 6.11
N SER A 60 -7.89 8.37 4.85
CA SER A 60 -6.49 8.09 4.51
C SER A 60 -6.05 8.86 3.26
N THR A 61 -6.61 8.51 2.10
CA THR A 61 -6.24 9.13 0.81
C THR A 61 -7.23 10.21 0.37
N GLY A 62 -8.33 10.40 1.10
CA GLY A 62 -9.31 11.47 0.85
C GLY A 62 -9.25 12.64 1.85
N LEU A 63 -8.35 12.61 2.84
CA LEU A 63 -8.28 13.65 3.88
C LEU A 63 -7.96 15.01 3.28
N LYS A 64 -7.04 15.04 2.32
CA LYS A 64 -6.56 16.25 1.64
C LYS A 64 -6.54 16.03 0.12
N PRO A 65 -6.75 17.08 -0.68
CA PRO A 65 -6.57 17.01 -2.13
C PRO A 65 -5.15 16.59 -2.49
N PHE A 66 -5.03 15.69 -3.47
CA PHE A 66 -3.75 15.37 -4.09
C PHE A 66 -3.22 16.57 -4.90
N SER A 67 -1.90 16.68 -5.01
CA SER A 67 -1.26 17.56 -5.99
C SER A 67 -1.34 17.00 -7.41
N ASP A 68 -1.06 17.84 -8.42
CA ASP A 68 -0.97 17.40 -9.82
C ASP A 68 0.08 16.30 -10.03
N ASP A 69 1.18 16.35 -9.28
CA ASP A 69 2.24 15.35 -9.33
C ASP A 69 1.79 14.01 -8.72
N GLN A 70 1.05 14.05 -7.61
CA GLN A 70 0.41 12.85 -7.06
C GLN A 70 -0.66 12.30 -7.99
N LEU A 71 -1.45 13.17 -8.65
CA LEU A 71 -2.42 12.75 -9.66
C LEU A 71 -1.75 12.09 -10.87
N THR A 72 -0.62 12.63 -11.32
CA THR A 72 0.22 12.01 -12.37
C THR A 72 0.74 10.65 -11.91
N ALA A 73 1.21 10.54 -10.66
CA ALA A 73 1.67 9.27 -10.11
C ALA A 73 0.55 8.22 -10.07
N ILE A 74 -0.63 8.62 -9.60
CA ILE A 74 -1.84 7.77 -9.56
C ILE A 74 -2.28 7.36 -10.97
N ALA A 75 -2.23 8.26 -11.94
CA ALA A 75 -2.58 7.96 -13.33
C ALA A 75 -1.62 6.92 -13.95
N ASN A 76 -0.31 7.07 -13.72
CA ASN A 76 0.68 6.10 -14.20
C ASN A 76 0.50 4.72 -13.54
N LEU A 77 0.19 4.69 -12.24
CA LEU A 77 -0.14 3.45 -11.52
C LEU A 77 -1.42 2.80 -12.07
N GLN A 78 -2.45 3.58 -12.37
CA GLN A 78 -3.67 3.10 -13.03
C GLN A 78 -3.35 2.48 -14.39
N GLU A 79 -2.54 3.16 -15.22
CA GLU A 79 -2.15 2.68 -16.54
C GLU A 79 -1.43 1.32 -16.44
N ALA A 80 -0.50 1.16 -15.49
CA ALA A 80 0.17 -0.11 -15.25
C ALA A 80 -0.80 -1.22 -14.77
N ILE A 81 -1.81 -0.88 -13.96
CA ILE A 81 -2.84 -1.82 -13.50
C ILE A 81 -3.82 -2.21 -14.60
N LEU A 82 -4.09 -1.35 -15.57
CA LEU A 82 -5.01 -1.66 -16.67
C LEU A 82 -4.27 -2.32 -17.82
N ASN A 83 -3.28 -1.63 -18.38
CA ASN A 83 -2.66 -1.95 -19.66
C ASN A 83 -1.29 -2.64 -19.53
N GLY A 84 -0.69 -2.58 -18.34
CA GLY A 84 0.58 -3.23 -18.05
C GLY A 84 1.78 -2.31 -18.24
N GLY A 85 2.98 -2.89 -18.24
CA GLY A 85 4.23 -2.14 -18.39
C GLY A 85 5.12 -2.18 -17.15
N ARG A 86 6.19 -1.39 -17.19
CA ARG A 86 7.17 -1.25 -16.11
C ARG A 86 7.43 0.21 -15.84
N LEU A 87 7.19 0.61 -14.60
CA LEU A 87 7.22 2.01 -14.18
C LEU A 87 7.98 2.15 -12.86
N ALA A 88 8.96 3.04 -12.81
CA ALA A 88 9.63 3.47 -11.59
C ALA A 88 9.23 4.91 -11.28
N GLN A 89 8.76 5.16 -10.07
CA GLN A 89 8.31 6.48 -9.60
C GLN A 89 9.04 6.81 -8.31
N ALA A 90 9.91 7.80 -8.36
CA ALA A 90 10.52 8.36 -7.17
C ALA A 90 9.54 9.37 -6.55
N LEU A 91 9.09 9.09 -5.32
CA LEU A 91 8.11 9.87 -4.59
C LEU A 91 8.77 10.35 -3.29
N PRO A 92 8.67 11.64 -2.93
CA PRO A 92 9.23 12.16 -1.69
C PRO A 92 8.68 11.43 -0.46
N ARG A 93 9.46 11.38 0.63
CA ARG A 93 8.91 10.92 1.92
C ARG A 93 7.69 11.77 2.31
N GLY A 94 6.71 11.12 2.94
CA GLY A 94 5.45 11.77 3.33
C GLY A 94 4.38 11.89 2.23
N PHE A 95 4.64 11.54 0.96
CA PHE A 95 3.67 11.65 -0.14
C PHE A 95 2.59 10.54 -0.19
N ALA A 96 2.34 9.85 0.92
CA ALA A 96 1.35 8.77 1.05
C ALA A 96 1.53 7.59 0.07
N LYS A 97 2.75 7.34 -0.42
CA LYS A 97 3.06 6.32 -1.44
C LYS A 97 2.58 4.91 -1.10
N THR A 98 2.89 4.39 0.09
CA THR A 98 2.43 3.07 0.57
C THR A 98 0.91 3.04 0.71
N ALA A 99 0.30 4.11 1.23
CA ALA A 99 -1.14 4.21 1.38
C ALA A 99 -1.88 4.14 0.04
N ILE A 100 -1.34 4.80 -1.00
CA ILE A 100 -1.85 4.74 -2.37
C ILE A 100 -1.64 3.32 -2.95
N ALA A 101 -0.44 2.76 -2.82
CA ALA A 101 -0.10 1.42 -3.34
C ALA A 101 -1.02 0.31 -2.78
N VAL A 102 -1.24 0.30 -1.47
CA VAL A 102 -2.12 -0.66 -0.78
C VAL A 102 -3.54 -0.60 -1.34
N ARG A 103 -4.08 0.62 -1.51
CA ARG A 103 -5.45 0.84 -1.99
C ARG A 103 -5.59 0.59 -3.48
N ALA A 104 -4.55 0.85 -4.26
CA ALA A 104 -4.49 0.50 -5.67
C ALA A 104 -4.48 -1.03 -5.87
N ALA A 105 -3.80 -1.80 -5.00
CA ALA A 105 -3.85 -3.26 -5.03
C ALA A 105 -5.28 -3.77 -4.74
N LEU A 106 -6.00 -3.19 -3.76
CA LEU A 106 -7.40 -3.49 -3.51
C LEU A 106 -8.26 -3.17 -4.75
N TRP A 107 -8.09 -2.00 -5.35
CA TRP A 107 -8.80 -1.59 -6.56
C TRP A 107 -8.61 -2.60 -7.70
N ALA A 108 -7.35 -2.98 -7.96
CA ALA A 108 -6.98 -3.90 -9.02
C ALA A 108 -7.68 -5.26 -8.88
N VAL A 109 -7.75 -5.80 -7.66
CA VAL A 109 -8.40 -7.08 -7.39
C VAL A 109 -9.92 -6.98 -7.35
N LEU A 110 -10.49 -5.99 -6.66
CA LEU A 110 -11.95 -5.86 -6.47
C LEU A 110 -12.70 -5.63 -7.79
N TYR A 111 -12.09 -4.92 -8.74
CA TYR A 111 -12.65 -4.75 -10.09
C TYR A 111 -12.22 -5.83 -11.09
N GLY A 112 -11.36 -6.78 -10.68
CA GLY A 112 -10.87 -7.86 -11.53
C GLY A 112 -9.89 -7.43 -12.61
N HIS A 113 -9.30 -6.24 -12.51
CA HIS A 113 -8.24 -5.77 -13.42
C HIS A 113 -6.99 -6.65 -13.33
N ARG A 114 -6.73 -7.18 -12.13
CA ARG A 114 -5.64 -8.11 -11.83
C ARG A 114 -6.13 -9.21 -10.90
N SER A 115 -5.71 -10.44 -11.17
CA SER A 115 -6.13 -11.61 -10.41
C SER A 115 -5.17 -11.97 -9.28
N TYR A 116 -3.93 -11.48 -9.35
CA TYR A 116 -2.92 -11.68 -8.32
C TYR A 116 -1.98 -10.47 -8.27
N VAL A 117 -2.17 -9.64 -7.26
CA VAL A 117 -1.26 -8.53 -6.95
C VAL A 117 -0.29 -8.94 -5.84
N ALA A 118 1.01 -8.78 -6.10
CA ALA A 118 2.07 -9.02 -5.12
C ALA A 118 2.83 -7.72 -4.81
N VAL A 119 2.85 -7.33 -3.54
CA VAL A 119 3.63 -6.21 -3.03
C VAL A 119 4.96 -6.71 -2.47
N TYR A 120 6.06 -6.11 -2.88
CA TYR A 120 7.39 -6.45 -2.42
C TYR A 120 8.02 -5.24 -1.73
N CYS A 121 8.44 -5.43 -0.49
CA CYS A 121 9.02 -4.41 0.38
C CYS A 121 10.34 -4.90 1.00
N ALA A 122 11.03 -4.03 1.73
CA ALA A 122 12.32 -4.33 2.33
C ALA A 122 12.32 -5.61 3.21
N ASN A 123 11.36 -5.73 4.12
CA ASN A 123 11.35 -6.79 5.14
C ASN A 123 9.96 -7.39 5.44
N ALA A 124 9.96 -8.47 6.23
CA ALA A 124 8.77 -9.24 6.58
C ALA A 124 7.76 -8.43 7.41
N THR A 125 8.24 -7.62 8.36
CA THR A 125 7.41 -6.77 9.21
C THR A 125 6.63 -5.74 8.38
N ALA A 126 7.29 -5.12 7.39
CA ALA A 126 6.62 -4.22 6.45
C ALA A 126 5.54 -4.96 5.63
N ALA A 127 5.84 -6.18 5.15
CA ALA A 127 4.89 -6.99 4.40
C ALA A 127 3.63 -7.33 5.21
N GLU A 128 3.78 -7.70 6.48
CA GLU A 128 2.65 -7.96 7.38
C GLU A 128 1.80 -6.70 7.59
N LYS A 129 2.42 -5.54 7.81
CA LYS A 129 1.70 -4.26 7.95
C LYS A 129 0.90 -3.90 6.70
N ILE A 130 1.46 -4.12 5.52
CA ILE A 130 0.78 -3.88 4.22
C ILE A 130 -0.48 -4.74 4.11
N VAL A 131 -0.37 -6.05 4.36
CA VAL A 131 -1.51 -6.97 4.27
C VAL A 131 -2.53 -6.67 5.38
N GLU A 132 -2.08 -6.34 6.59
CA GLU A 132 -2.98 -5.96 7.67
C GLU A 132 -3.78 -4.70 7.32
N SER A 133 -3.16 -3.69 6.70
CA SER A 133 -3.89 -2.52 6.20
C SER A 133 -4.97 -2.89 5.17
N MET A 134 -4.69 -3.80 4.24
CA MET A 134 -5.69 -4.30 3.29
C MET A 134 -6.85 -5.02 3.99
N LYS A 135 -6.53 -5.85 4.99
CA LYS A 135 -7.53 -6.58 5.78
C LYS A 135 -8.46 -5.65 6.54
N GLN A 136 -7.90 -4.63 7.19
CA GLN A 136 -8.67 -3.62 7.91
C GLN A 136 -9.69 -2.94 7.01
N GLU A 137 -9.30 -2.58 5.78
CA GLU A 137 -10.23 -1.99 4.81
C GLU A 137 -11.32 -3.00 4.39
N LEU A 138 -10.98 -4.24 4.08
CA LEU A 138 -11.95 -5.27 3.67
C LEU A 138 -12.95 -5.62 4.80
N GLU A 139 -12.48 -5.65 6.05
CA GLU A 139 -13.28 -6.00 7.23
C GLU A 139 -14.12 -4.80 7.73
N ASN A 140 -13.57 -3.58 7.72
CA ASN A 140 -14.18 -2.47 8.45
C ASN A 140 -14.74 -1.37 7.55
N ASN A 141 -14.27 -1.17 6.31
CA ASN A 141 -14.71 -0.07 5.45
C ASN A 141 -16.14 -0.23 4.90
N PRO A 142 -17.14 0.55 5.39
CA PRO A 142 -18.53 0.40 4.96
C PRO A 142 -18.75 0.81 3.49
N ILE A 143 -17.83 1.60 2.92
CA ILE A 143 -17.86 1.99 1.51
C ILE A 143 -17.53 0.81 0.61
N LEU A 144 -16.47 0.08 0.93
CA LEU A 144 -16.14 -1.14 0.21
C LEU A 144 -17.24 -2.20 0.36
N LEU A 145 -17.83 -2.36 1.55
CA LEU A 145 -18.97 -3.28 1.72
C LEU A 145 -20.16 -2.91 0.83
N GLY A 146 -20.50 -1.63 0.74
CA GLY A 146 -21.60 -1.17 -0.10
C GLY A 146 -21.36 -1.35 -1.60
N MET A 147 -20.09 -1.32 -2.04
CA MET A 147 -19.70 -1.50 -3.44
C MET A 147 -19.49 -2.97 -3.81
N PHE A 148 -18.81 -3.75 -2.96
CA PHE A 148 -18.39 -5.14 -3.18
C PHE A 148 -18.88 -6.07 -2.07
N PRO A 149 -20.21 -6.24 -1.90
CA PRO A 149 -20.74 -7.11 -0.86
C PRO A 149 -20.28 -8.57 -1.02
N ASP A 150 -20.06 -9.02 -2.25
CA ASP A 150 -19.53 -10.34 -2.60
C ASP A 150 -18.11 -10.60 -2.09
N ALA A 151 -17.29 -9.55 -1.91
CA ALA A 151 -15.96 -9.65 -1.32
C ALA A 151 -15.98 -9.39 0.19
N CYS A 152 -16.55 -8.27 0.61
CA CYS A 152 -16.45 -7.78 1.99
C CYS A 152 -17.38 -8.54 2.96
N PHE A 153 -18.59 -8.92 2.55
CA PHE A 153 -19.54 -9.56 3.46
C PHE A 153 -19.03 -10.91 3.98
N PRO A 154 -18.54 -11.86 3.14
CA PRO A 154 -17.99 -13.12 3.64
C PRO A 154 -16.80 -12.91 4.60
N ILE A 155 -15.93 -11.94 4.31
CA ILE A 155 -14.79 -11.57 5.16
C ILE A 155 -15.28 -11.09 6.53
N ARG A 156 -16.25 -10.15 6.56
CA ARG A 156 -16.84 -9.65 7.81
C ARG A 156 -17.53 -10.73 8.63
N ARG A 157 -18.10 -11.74 7.96
CA ARG A 157 -18.74 -12.89 8.62
C ARG A 157 -17.74 -13.84 9.29
N LEU A 158 -16.43 -13.67 9.08
CA LEU A 158 -15.42 -14.32 9.92
C LEU A 158 -15.43 -13.77 11.35
N GLY A 159 -15.85 -12.52 11.55
CA GLY A 159 -15.98 -11.89 12.86
C GLY A 159 -14.69 -11.90 13.67
N GLY A 160 -13.57 -11.55 13.05
CA GLY A 160 -12.25 -11.58 13.67
C GLY A 160 -11.72 -12.97 14.04
N LYS A 161 -12.30 -14.06 13.51
CA LYS A 161 -11.87 -15.45 13.78
C LYS A 161 -11.25 -16.07 12.53
N PRO A 162 -9.91 -16.00 12.34
CA PRO A 162 -9.24 -16.57 11.17
C PRO A 162 -9.52 -18.06 10.95
N GLN A 163 -9.75 -18.83 12.03
CA GLN A 163 -10.09 -20.25 11.97
C GLN A 163 -11.41 -20.53 11.23
N ALA A 164 -12.34 -19.57 11.20
CA ALA A 164 -13.64 -19.73 10.56
C ALA A 164 -13.56 -19.91 9.04
N VAL A 165 -12.44 -19.51 8.40
CA VAL A 165 -12.24 -19.64 6.95
C VAL A 165 -12.31 -21.11 6.47
N HIS A 166 -12.03 -22.07 7.35
CA HIS A 166 -12.01 -23.49 7.00
C HIS A 166 -13.38 -24.12 6.87
N SER A 167 -14.38 -23.57 7.58
CA SER A 167 -15.73 -24.10 7.59
C SER A 167 -16.73 -23.21 6.86
N GLN A 168 -16.46 -21.90 6.73
CA GLN A 168 -17.41 -20.94 6.17
C GLN A 168 -17.91 -21.35 4.79
N THR A 169 -19.23 -21.40 4.63
CA THR A 169 -19.90 -21.69 3.35
C THR A 169 -20.79 -20.55 2.90
N HIS A 170 -20.98 -20.46 1.57
CA HIS A 170 -22.04 -19.70 0.92
C HIS A 170 -22.82 -20.65 0.01
N ASN A 171 -24.13 -20.77 0.23
CA ASN A 171 -25.01 -21.70 -0.49
C ASN A 171 -24.46 -23.14 -0.50
N GLY A 172 -23.95 -23.60 0.65
CA GLY A 172 -23.39 -24.95 0.81
C GLY A 172 -22.01 -25.19 0.19
N SER A 173 -21.42 -24.19 -0.50
CA SER A 173 -20.06 -24.26 -1.03
C SER A 173 -19.10 -23.48 -0.14
N LEU A 174 -17.91 -24.03 0.14
CA LEU A 174 -16.90 -23.32 0.94
C LEU A 174 -16.48 -22.02 0.26
N THR A 175 -16.38 -20.93 1.04
CA THR A 175 -15.89 -19.63 0.54
C THR A 175 -14.38 -19.63 0.31
N LYS A 176 -13.63 -20.56 0.92
CA LYS A 176 -12.19 -20.83 0.68
C LYS A 176 -11.30 -19.59 0.79
N ILE A 177 -11.71 -18.64 1.63
CA ILE A 177 -10.91 -17.47 2.00
C ILE A 177 -9.56 -17.95 2.56
N LYS A 178 -8.47 -17.27 2.20
CA LYS A 178 -7.21 -17.37 2.97
C LYS A 178 -6.98 -16.05 3.67
N TRP A 179 -6.76 -16.11 4.99
CA TRP A 179 -6.58 -14.94 5.84
C TRP A 179 -5.29 -15.08 6.65
N LYS A 180 -4.15 -14.96 5.98
CA LYS A 180 -2.81 -15.16 6.55
C LYS A 180 -2.11 -13.82 6.81
N ALA A 181 -1.04 -13.81 7.61
CA ALA A 181 -0.28 -12.60 7.93
C ALA A 181 0.20 -11.83 6.68
N MET A 182 0.62 -12.56 5.63
CA MET A 182 1.20 -12.00 4.42
C MET A 182 0.37 -12.24 3.14
N GLN A 183 -0.82 -12.86 3.25
CA GLN A 183 -1.63 -13.21 2.08
C GLN A 183 -3.12 -13.18 2.41
N VAL A 184 -3.88 -12.54 1.54
CA VAL A 184 -5.34 -12.60 1.48
C VAL A 184 -5.77 -13.23 0.16
N VAL A 185 -6.67 -14.21 0.22
CA VAL A 185 -7.35 -14.73 -0.97
C VAL A 185 -8.82 -14.45 -0.81
N MET A 186 -9.37 -13.72 -1.79
CA MET A 186 -10.76 -13.29 -1.81
C MET A 186 -11.71 -14.49 -1.73
N PRO A 187 -12.93 -14.30 -1.18
CA PRO A 187 -13.94 -15.34 -1.15
C PRO A 187 -14.19 -15.92 -2.55
N THR A 188 -14.30 -17.25 -2.64
CA THR A 188 -14.77 -17.95 -3.82
C THR A 188 -16.29 -17.88 -3.84
N ILE A 189 -16.83 -16.89 -4.53
CA ILE A 189 -18.26 -16.65 -4.68
C ILE A 189 -18.62 -16.77 -6.17
N PRO A 190 -19.69 -17.54 -6.52
CA PRO A 190 -20.18 -17.58 -7.90
C PRO A 190 -20.48 -16.18 -8.44
N ASP A 191 -20.14 -15.94 -9.71
CA ASP A 191 -20.34 -14.68 -10.43
C ASP A 191 -19.62 -13.43 -9.87
N SER A 192 -18.87 -13.57 -8.77
CA SER A 192 -18.03 -12.50 -8.25
C SER A 192 -16.81 -12.28 -9.15
N ILE A 193 -16.58 -11.02 -9.52
CA ILE A 193 -15.47 -10.61 -10.39
C ILE A 193 -14.11 -10.88 -9.72
N CYS A 194 -14.02 -10.72 -8.40
CA CYS A 194 -12.79 -10.91 -7.64
C CYS A 194 -12.69 -12.31 -6.98
N SER A 195 -13.52 -13.26 -7.41
CA SER A 195 -13.59 -14.60 -6.82
C SER A 195 -12.22 -15.31 -6.82
N GLY A 196 -11.72 -15.62 -5.62
CA GLY A 196 -10.42 -16.28 -5.44
C GLY A 196 -9.19 -15.48 -5.86
N ALA A 197 -9.32 -14.17 -6.13
CA ALA A 197 -8.20 -13.30 -6.42
C ALA A 197 -7.26 -13.15 -5.21
N VAL A 198 -5.99 -12.87 -5.47
CA VAL A 198 -4.91 -12.95 -4.47
C VAL A 198 -4.30 -11.56 -4.25
N LEU A 199 -4.19 -11.18 -2.98
CA LEU A 199 -3.35 -10.10 -2.50
C LEU A 199 -2.26 -10.72 -1.63
N GLU A 200 -1.00 -10.41 -1.93
CA GLU A 200 0.14 -10.93 -1.16
C GLU A 200 1.17 -9.82 -0.95
N ALA A 201 1.82 -9.82 0.19
CA ALA A 201 3.00 -8.98 0.42
C ALA A 201 4.18 -9.84 0.90
N LYS A 202 5.39 -9.55 0.43
CA LYS A 202 6.60 -10.32 0.78
C LYS A 202 7.81 -9.41 0.87
N ALA A 203 8.76 -9.77 1.75
CA ALA A 203 10.10 -9.21 1.66
C ALA A 203 10.76 -9.59 0.32
N VAL A 204 11.50 -8.68 -0.31
CA VAL A 204 12.23 -8.96 -1.57
C VAL A 204 13.16 -10.18 -1.43
N ASN A 205 13.80 -10.32 -0.27
CA ASN A 205 14.69 -11.45 0.01
C ASN A 205 13.97 -12.81 -0.01
N SER A 206 12.66 -12.84 0.24
CA SER A 206 11.81 -14.04 0.27
C SER A 206 10.99 -14.25 -1.02
N ALA A 207 11.40 -13.62 -2.13
CA ALA A 207 10.54 -13.48 -3.31
C ALA A 207 10.17 -14.75 -4.09
N ARG A 208 10.91 -15.86 -3.94
CA ARG A 208 10.65 -17.08 -4.75
C ARG A 208 9.32 -17.74 -4.36
N GLY A 209 8.71 -18.42 -5.34
CA GLY A 209 7.56 -19.31 -5.13
C GLY A 209 6.20 -18.64 -4.94
N ALA A 210 6.03 -17.37 -5.35
CA ALA A 210 4.72 -16.72 -5.34
C ALA A 210 3.77 -17.40 -6.34
N GLN A 211 2.88 -18.26 -5.83
CA GLN A 211 1.83 -18.92 -6.59
C GLN A 211 0.67 -19.30 -5.67
N HIS A 212 -0.54 -19.36 -6.23
CA HIS A 212 -1.73 -19.80 -5.53
C HIS A 212 -2.53 -20.77 -6.40
N THR A 213 -2.67 -22.02 -5.96
CA THR A 213 -3.55 -22.99 -6.62
C THR A 213 -4.98 -22.79 -6.17
N THR A 214 -5.85 -22.41 -7.11
CA THR A 214 -7.29 -22.29 -6.89
C THR A 214 -7.92 -23.67 -6.68
N PRO A 215 -9.16 -23.72 -6.16
CA PRO A 215 -9.89 -24.98 -5.99
C PRO A 215 -10.11 -25.80 -7.26
N SER A 216 -10.13 -25.15 -8.42
CA SER A 216 -10.27 -25.80 -9.72
C SER A 216 -8.98 -26.46 -10.21
N GLY A 217 -7.87 -26.32 -9.47
CA GLY A 217 -6.54 -26.75 -9.89
C GLY A 217 -5.78 -25.71 -10.72
N LYS A 218 -6.42 -24.62 -11.15
CA LYS A 218 -5.73 -23.51 -11.82
C LYS A 218 -4.70 -22.87 -10.89
N VAL A 219 -3.45 -22.75 -11.36
CA VAL A 219 -2.37 -22.06 -10.64
C VAL A 219 -2.36 -20.59 -11.05
N LEU A 220 -2.60 -19.70 -10.10
CA LEU A 220 -2.43 -18.26 -10.23
C LEU A 220 -0.99 -17.89 -9.87
N ARG A 221 -0.46 -16.91 -10.59
CA ARG A 221 0.83 -16.26 -10.35
C ARG A 221 0.63 -14.76 -10.43
N PRO A 222 1.52 -13.96 -9.80
CA PRO A 222 1.42 -12.50 -9.87
C PRO A 222 1.29 -12.03 -11.33
N ASP A 223 0.21 -11.30 -11.63
CA ASP A 223 0.01 -10.59 -12.89
C ASP A 223 0.24 -9.08 -12.72
N PHE A 224 0.36 -8.61 -11.48
CA PHE A 224 0.82 -7.28 -11.13
C PHE A 224 1.74 -7.27 -9.90
N ILE A 225 2.82 -6.50 -9.99
CA ILE A 225 3.83 -6.34 -8.95
C ILE A 225 3.91 -4.88 -8.53
N ILE A 226 3.94 -4.64 -7.22
CA ILE A 226 4.30 -3.34 -6.66
C ILE A 226 5.60 -3.53 -5.87
N LEU A 227 6.63 -2.76 -6.16
CA LEU A 227 7.81 -2.60 -5.30
C LEU A 227 7.56 -1.35 -4.46
N ASP A 228 7.34 -1.51 -3.15
CA ASP A 228 7.08 -0.42 -2.20
C ASP A 228 8.26 -0.36 -1.24
N ASP A 229 9.16 0.61 -1.44
CA ASP A 229 10.44 0.74 -0.73
C ASP A 229 11.15 -0.63 -0.55
N PRO A 230 11.73 -1.19 -1.62
CA PRO A 230 12.26 -2.55 -1.61
C PRO A 230 13.56 -2.73 -0.82
N GLN A 231 14.08 -1.68 -0.18
CA GLN A 231 15.33 -1.65 0.59
C GLN A 231 15.11 -0.91 1.93
N THR A 232 15.95 -1.17 2.93
CA THR A 232 16.08 -0.31 4.13
C THR A 232 17.20 0.72 3.94
N ASP A 233 17.30 1.69 4.84
CA ASP A 233 18.41 2.66 4.84
C ASP A 233 19.78 1.92 4.95
N GLU A 234 19.90 0.93 5.85
CA GLU A 234 21.09 0.06 5.95
C GLU A 234 21.40 -0.73 4.67
N ASP A 235 20.38 -1.08 3.87
CA ASP A 235 20.59 -1.77 2.60
C ASP A 235 21.18 -0.81 1.56
N ALA A 236 20.74 0.47 1.59
CA ALA A 236 21.12 1.53 0.65
C ALA A 236 22.60 1.91 0.78
N GLU A 237 23.09 2.00 2.02
CA GLU A 237 24.50 2.32 2.33
C GLU A 237 25.51 1.23 1.85
N ASN A 238 25.02 0.04 1.45
CA ASN A 238 25.87 -1.09 1.10
C ASN A 238 25.72 -1.51 -0.37
N PRO A 239 26.65 -1.12 -1.27
CA PRO A 239 26.57 -1.42 -2.70
C PRO A 239 26.44 -2.92 -3.04
N ALA A 240 27.05 -3.81 -2.25
CA ALA A 240 26.94 -5.24 -2.47
C ALA A 240 25.52 -5.77 -2.14
N THR A 241 24.89 -5.21 -1.10
CA THR A 241 23.51 -5.48 -0.73
C THR A 241 22.54 -4.93 -1.77
N VAL A 242 22.71 -3.68 -2.21
CA VAL A 242 21.95 -3.07 -3.31
C VAL A 242 21.99 -3.95 -4.56
N ALA A 243 23.19 -4.32 -5.03
CA ALA A 243 23.35 -5.17 -6.22
C ALA A 243 22.65 -6.53 -6.08
N LYS A 244 22.64 -7.10 -4.86
CA LYS A 244 21.94 -8.35 -4.55
C LYS A 244 20.42 -8.17 -4.60
N ILE A 245 19.87 -7.07 -4.05
CA ILE A 245 18.44 -6.74 -4.08
C ILE A 245 17.98 -6.52 -5.53
N VAL A 246 18.68 -5.68 -6.31
CA VAL A 246 18.39 -5.44 -7.73
C VAL A 246 18.40 -6.75 -8.51
N ARG A 247 19.41 -7.60 -8.32
CA ARG A 247 19.49 -8.92 -8.95
C ARG A 247 18.31 -9.80 -8.56
N LYS A 248 17.91 -9.80 -7.28
CA LYS A 248 16.77 -10.58 -6.78
C LYS A 248 15.47 -10.12 -7.43
N ILE A 249 15.26 -8.82 -7.55
CA ILE A 249 14.08 -8.25 -8.21
C ILE A 249 14.05 -8.68 -9.68
N LYS A 250 15.13 -8.42 -10.43
CA LYS A 250 15.21 -8.73 -11.87
C LYS A 250 15.09 -10.23 -12.19
N ARG A 251 15.66 -11.10 -11.36
CA ARG A 251 15.72 -12.55 -11.62
C ARG A 251 14.60 -13.37 -10.96
N SER A 252 14.02 -12.91 -9.86
CA SER A 252 13.00 -13.65 -9.12
C SER A 252 11.65 -12.94 -9.11
N VAL A 253 11.61 -11.67 -8.69
CA VAL A 253 10.34 -10.93 -8.54
C VAL A 253 9.67 -10.71 -9.90
N LEU A 254 10.36 -10.06 -10.84
CA LEU A 254 9.81 -9.76 -12.19
C LEU A 254 9.59 -11.02 -13.05
N ARG A 255 10.11 -12.17 -12.61
CA ARG A 255 9.92 -13.49 -13.25
C ARG A 255 8.91 -14.35 -12.49
N GLY A 256 8.21 -13.78 -11.51
CA GLY A 256 7.20 -14.46 -10.70
C GLY A 256 5.92 -14.81 -11.48
N GLY A 257 5.66 -14.14 -12.61
CA GLY A 257 4.49 -14.39 -13.44
C GLY A 257 4.45 -15.75 -14.12
N GLY A 258 3.31 -16.04 -14.75
CA GLY A 258 3.16 -17.19 -15.63
C GLY A 258 3.87 -16.97 -16.97
N HIS A 259 4.37 -18.04 -17.60
CA HIS A 259 5.05 -17.98 -18.90
C HIS A 259 4.14 -17.45 -20.05
N SER A 260 2.82 -17.47 -19.86
CA SER A 260 1.83 -17.08 -20.86
C SER A 260 1.40 -15.61 -20.80
N LYS A 261 1.87 -14.81 -19.82
CA LYS A 261 1.52 -13.39 -19.68
C LYS A 261 2.70 -12.56 -19.18
N SER A 262 2.90 -11.39 -19.78
CA SER A 262 3.82 -10.38 -19.25
C SER A 262 3.31 -9.87 -17.90
N VAL A 263 4.20 -9.80 -16.91
CA VAL A 263 3.90 -9.20 -15.60
C VAL A 263 4.03 -7.69 -15.69
N SER A 264 3.01 -6.97 -15.23
CA SER A 264 3.09 -5.53 -15.01
C SER A 264 3.78 -5.24 -13.67
N ALA A 265 4.61 -4.21 -13.61
CA ALA A 265 5.33 -3.85 -12.39
C ALA A 265 5.43 -2.33 -12.20
N VAL A 266 5.16 -1.86 -10.99
CA VAL A 266 5.41 -0.48 -10.57
C VAL A 266 6.37 -0.49 -9.39
N ALA A 267 7.38 0.36 -9.41
CA ALA A 267 8.26 0.63 -8.28
C ALA A 267 7.96 2.03 -7.75
N ASN A 268 7.37 2.09 -6.56
CA ASN A 268 7.21 3.31 -5.80
C ASN A 268 8.36 3.35 -4.79
N VAL A 269 9.29 4.27 -5.00
CA VAL A 269 10.56 4.32 -4.29
C VAL A 269 10.84 5.73 -3.80
N THR A 270 11.69 5.83 -2.81
CA THR A 270 12.36 7.07 -2.43
C THR A 270 13.86 6.83 -2.59
N VAL A 271 14.58 7.80 -3.14
CA VAL A 271 16.06 7.75 -3.21
C VAL A 271 16.61 7.98 -1.81
N ILE A 272 17.49 7.08 -1.36
CA ILE A 272 18.13 7.15 -0.04
C ILE A 272 19.61 7.45 -0.18
N GLU A 273 20.28 6.83 -1.15
CA GLU A 273 21.72 7.00 -1.41
C GLU A 273 21.99 7.06 -2.92
N GLU A 274 23.16 7.57 -3.30
CA GLU A 274 23.65 7.45 -4.67
C GLU A 274 23.79 5.97 -5.07
N ASP A 275 23.39 5.63 -6.30
CA ASP A 275 23.42 4.25 -6.84
C ASP A 275 22.62 3.20 -6.04
N ASP A 276 21.64 3.62 -5.23
CA ASP A 276 20.79 2.70 -4.48
C ASP A 276 19.80 1.89 -5.37
N VAL A 277 18.94 1.07 -4.75
CA VAL A 277 17.97 0.26 -5.51
C VAL A 277 17.01 1.14 -6.32
N ALA A 278 16.63 2.32 -5.84
CA ALA A 278 15.75 3.24 -6.55
C ALA A 278 16.44 3.76 -7.82
N GLU A 279 17.67 4.25 -7.72
CA GLU A 279 18.49 4.72 -8.85
C GLU A 279 18.62 3.66 -9.94
N HIS A 280 18.85 2.41 -9.55
CA HIS A 280 18.95 1.30 -10.50
C HIS A 280 17.69 1.06 -11.36
N PHE A 281 16.49 1.36 -10.85
CA PHE A 281 15.24 1.23 -11.62
C PHE A 281 14.83 2.53 -12.31
N LEU A 282 15.16 3.68 -11.73
CA LEU A 282 14.95 4.99 -12.36
C LEU A 282 15.82 5.18 -13.60
N ASN A 283 17.00 4.57 -13.64
CA ASN A 283 17.93 4.63 -14.77
C ASN A 283 17.89 3.38 -15.69
N ASP A 284 16.99 2.42 -15.43
CA ASP A 284 16.87 1.21 -16.28
C ASP A 284 16.08 1.52 -17.56
N PRO A 285 16.67 1.38 -18.76
CA PRO A 285 15.99 1.71 -20.02
C PRO A 285 14.78 0.81 -20.33
N ALA A 286 14.62 -0.30 -19.61
CA ALA A 286 13.44 -1.16 -19.71
C ALA A 286 12.25 -0.68 -18.86
N TRP A 287 12.40 0.45 -18.15
CA TRP A 287 11.38 1.04 -17.28
C TRP A 287 11.09 2.48 -17.73
N MET A 288 9.81 2.85 -17.72
CA MET A 288 9.43 4.26 -17.68
C MET A 288 9.79 4.80 -16.30
N ALA A 289 10.45 5.95 -16.22
CA ALA A 289 10.86 6.55 -14.96
C ALA A 289 10.32 7.97 -14.80
N VAL A 290 9.89 8.32 -13.59
CA VAL A 290 9.50 9.67 -13.21
C VAL A 290 10.00 9.98 -11.80
N ARG A 291 10.52 11.18 -11.60
CA ARG A 291 10.93 11.69 -10.28
C ARG A 291 10.03 12.84 -9.88
N PHE A 292 9.51 12.78 -8.67
CA PHE A 292 8.76 13.86 -8.07
C PHE A 292 9.57 14.48 -6.93
N LYS A 293 9.46 15.80 -6.82
CA LYS A 293 10.14 16.61 -5.82
C LYS A 293 9.19 17.03 -4.72
N MET A 294 9.68 17.29 -3.51
CA MET A 294 8.92 17.97 -2.47
C MET A 294 8.71 19.44 -2.82
N LEU A 295 9.74 20.09 -3.38
CA LEU A 295 9.69 21.46 -3.91
C LEU A 295 10.04 21.46 -5.39
N ARG A 296 9.17 21.99 -6.24
CA ARG A 296 9.45 22.20 -7.68
C ARG A 296 10.51 23.28 -7.89
N SER A 297 10.53 24.29 -7.02
CA SER A 297 11.56 25.34 -7.00
C SER A 297 11.90 25.74 -5.58
N MET A 298 13.17 26.09 -5.36
CA MET A 298 13.69 26.58 -4.08
C MET A 298 13.34 28.05 -3.86
N PRO A 299 13.25 28.53 -2.60
CA PRO A 299 13.02 29.93 -2.31
C PRO A 299 14.16 30.82 -2.83
N ALA A 300 13.82 31.97 -3.41
CA ALA A 300 14.78 32.92 -3.96
C ALA A 300 15.67 33.58 -2.89
N ARG A 301 15.30 33.48 -1.62
CA ARG A 301 16.02 34.01 -0.45
C ARG A 301 16.49 32.86 0.46
N LEU A 302 17.02 31.80 -0.17
CA LEU A 302 17.49 30.59 0.51
C LEU A 302 18.65 30.91 1.47
N GLU A 303 19.70 31.56 1.00
CA GLU A 303 20.93 31.76 1.77
C GLU A 303 20.77 32.71 2.96
N ASP A 304 20.01 33.79 2.77
CA ASP A 304 19.99 34.90 3.73
C ASP A 304 18.81 34.85 4.70
N LEU A 305 17.61 34.50 4.22
CA LEU A 305 16.44 34.37 5.10
C LEU A 305 16.34 32.96 5.69
N TRP A 306 16.38 31.90 4.87
CA TRP A 306 16.19 30.53 5.35
C TRP A 306 17.43 29.97 6.07
N LEU A 307 18.55 29.85 5.34
CA LEU A 307 19.81 29.33 5.86
C LEU A 307 20.57 30.34 6.73
N GLY A 308 20.20 31.62 6.69
CA GLY A 308 20.70 32.65 7.59
C GLY A 308 19.78 32.84 8.79
N GLN A 309 18.98 33.91 8.76
CA GLN A 309 18.22 34.39 9.92
C GLN A 309 17.29 33.33 10.54
N TYR A 310 16.52 32.61 9.72
CA TYR A 310 15.56 31.61 10.23
C TYR A 310 16.26 30.43 10.89
N ARG A 311 17.30 29.86 10.25
CA ARG A 311 18.14 28.81 10.85
C ARG A 311 18.73 29.27 12.18
N ASP A 312 19.33 30.46 12.19
CA ASP A 312 20.01 30.97 13.38
C ASP A 312 19.02 31.13 14.55
N ILE A 313 17.80 31.62 14.30
CA ILE A 313 16.73 31.69 15.31
C ILE A 313 16.29 30.28 15.73
N ARG A 314 16.09 29.36 14.78
CA ARG A 314 15.62 27.99 15.03
C ARG A 314 16.60 27.19 15.88
N HIS A 315 17.89 27.40 15.70
CA HIS A 315 18.97 26.72 16.41
C HIS A 315 19.47 27.48 17.65
N ALA A 316 18.92 28.67 17.95
CA ALA A 316 19.24 29.48 19.13
C ALA A 316 18.61 28.90 20.42
N PHE A 317 18.98 27.68 20.79
CA PHE A 317 18.55 27.05 22.03
C PHE A 317 19.70 26.39 22.80
N ASP A 318 19.49 26.25 24.10
CA ASP A 318 20.36 25.47 24.98
C ASP A 318 20.00 23.98 24.85
N LYS A 319 20.97 23.17 24.41
CA LYS A 319 20.82 21.72 24.19
C LYS A 319 20.43 20.96 25.46
N ASN A 320 20.72 21.51 26.64
CA ASN A 320 20.39 20.90 27.93
C ASN A 320 19.03 21.37 28.47
N ASN A 321 18.28 22.20 27.73
CA ASN A 321 17.02 22.77 28.18
C ASN A 321 15.90 22.60 27.14
N PRO A 322 15.00 21.61 27.32
CA PRO A 322 13.88 21.38 26.42
C PRO A 322 12.95 22.59 26.24
N ALA A 323 12.78 23.42 27.27
CA ALA A 323 11.97 24.64 27.16
C ALA A 323 12.66 25.70 26.29
N SER A 324 13.99 25.72 26.24
CA SER A 324 14.76 26.60 25.35
C SER A 324 14.56 26.22 23.89
N LYS A 325 14.63 24.91 23.57
CA LYS A 325 14.35 24.41 22.22
C LYS A 325 12.94 24.79 21.77
N ARG A 326 11.94 24.64 22.65
CA ARG A 326 10.56 25.05 22.35
C ARG A 326 10.45 26.53 22.01
N ARG A 327 11.14 27.41 22.74
CA ARG A 327 11.13 28.86 22.45
C ARG A 327 11.76 29.18 21.09
N ALA A 328 12.91 28.58 20.77
CA ALA A 328 13.56 28.77 19.46
C ALA A 328 12.66 28.34 18.28
N LEU A 329 11.94 27.23 18.44
CA LEU A 329 10.96 26.77 17.44
C LEU A 329 9.76 27.74 17.33
N GLN A 330 9.26 28.27 18.45
CA GLN A 330 8.21 29.29 18.45
C GLN A 330 8.66 30.60 17.80
N ASP A 331 9.87 31.04 18.08
CA ASP A 331 10.39 32.31 17.60
C ASP A 331 10.75 32.24 16.10
N SER A 332 11.26 31.10 15.63
CA SER A 332 11.45 30.86 14.19
C SER A 332 10.12 30.82 13.44
N LEU A 333 9.07 30.19 14.01
CA LEU A 333 7.73 30.25 13.44
C LEU A 333 7.20 31.69 13.35
N LYS A 334 7.36 32.52 14.40
CA LYS A 334 6.96 33.94 14.36
C LYS A 334 7.74 34.71 13.29
N PHE A 335 9.03 34.46 13.15
CA PHE A 335 9.85 35.08 12.11
C PHE A 335 9.34 34.70 10.72
N TYR A 336 9.06 33.42 10.48
CA TYR A 336 8.48 32.97 9.21
C TYR A 336 7.11 33.61 8.95
N GLN A 337 6.23 33.66 9.94
CA GLN A 337 4.92 34.31 9.81
C GLN A 337 5.04 35.79 9.42
N ALA A 338 5.98 36.52 10.03
CA ALA A 338 6.20 37.93 9.73
C ALA A 338 6.81 38.19 8.35
N ASN A 339 7.58 37.24 7.81
CA ASN A 339 8.35 37.40 6.57
C ASN A 339 7.89 36.47 5.44
N ARG A 340 6.73 35.80 5.59
CA ARG A 340 6.30 34.69 4.73
C ARG A 340 6.34 35.01 3.25
N GLN A 341 5.90 36.20 2.85
CA GLN A 341 5.89 36.60 1.44
C GLN A 341 7.28 36.58 0.82
N GLU A 342 8.29 37.11 1.52
CA GLU A 342 9.67 37.14 1.04
C GLU A 342 10.36 35.78 1.17
N MET A 343 10.04 35.02 2.21
CA MET A 343 10.60 33.68 2.44
C MET A 343 10.05 32.65 1.46
N ASP A 344 8.76 32.69 1.12
CA ASP A 344 8.14 31.80 0.12
C ASP A 344 8.44 32.25 -1.32
N ARG A 345 8.99 33.46 -1.53
CA ARG A 345 9.21 34.03 -2.86
C ARG A 345 10.04 33.10 -3.74
N GLY A 346 9.47 32.62 -4.84
CA GLY A 346 10.15 31.73 -5.79
C GLY A 346 10.09 30.25 -5.42
N ALA A 347 9.65 29.90 -4.20
CA ALA A 347 9.45 28.50 -3.82
C ALA A 347 8.07 27.99 -4.29
N GLU A 348 8.05 26.77 -4.79
CA GLU A 348 6.82 26.08 -5.19
C GLU A 348 6.79 24.70 -4.54
N ALA A 349 5.96 24.53 -3.50
CA ALA A 349 5.75 23.20 -2.92
C ALA A 349 4.85 22.35 -3.82
N THR A 350 5.29 21.13 -4.09
CA THR A 350 4.55 20.17 -4.90
C THR A 350 3.21 19.81 -4.28
N TRP A 351 3.17 19.57 -2.96
CA TRP A 351 1.94 19.25 -2.25
C TRP A 351 1.77 20.13 -1.03
N GLN A 352 0.75 21.00 -1.07
CA GLN A 352 0.51 22.03 -0.05
C GLN A 352 0.20 21.46 1.34
N TRP A 353 -0.16 20.17 1.41
CA TRP A 353 -0.47 19.47 2.66
C TRP A 353 0.69 18.59 3.17
N CYS A 354 1.86 18.67 2.54
CA CYS A 354 3.07 17.97 2.96
C CYS A 354 3.77 18.71 4.12
N TYR A 355 3.10 18.76 5.27
CA TYR A 355 3.61 19.29 6.54
C TYR A 355 2.80 18.68 7.69
N ALA A 356 3.25 18.85 8.93
CA ALA A 356 2.58 18.33 10.12
C ALA A 356 1.34 19.16 10.52
N TRP A 357 0.37 19.28 9.61
CA TRP A 357 -0.81 20.14 9.74
C TRP A 357 -1.78 19.77 10.86
N ASP A 358 -1.73 18.51 11.32
CA ASP A 358 -2.58 17.98 12.40
C ASP A 358 -1.83 17.81 13.73
N ASP A 359 -0.54 18.15 13.77
CA ASP A 359 0.27 18.08 14.99
C ASP A 359 0.33 19.48 15.64
N PRO A 360 -0.39 19.72 16.76
CA PRO A 360 -0.34 21.00 17.45
C PRO A 360 1.02 21.29 18.08
N SER A 361 1.92 20.30 18.15
CA SER A 361 3.29 20.46 18.63
C SER A 361 4.29 20.80 17.52
N ALA A 362 3.86 20.74 16.25
CA ALA A 362 4.66 21.14 15.12
C ALA A 362 4.74 22.67 15.00
N TYR A 363 5.95 23.21 14.94
CA TYR A 363 6.20 24.64 14.78
C TYR A 363 6.40 25.01 13.31
N GLU A 364 5.39 24.66 12.50
CA GLU A 364 5.35 24.94 11.07
C GLU A 364 3.91 25.12 10.57
N ILE A 365 3.73 25.86 9.47
CA ILE A 365 2.39 26.22 8.95
C ILE A 365 2.26 26.07 7.44
N SER A 366 3.28 25.57 6.75
CA SER A 366 3.27 25.38 5.30
C SER A 366 4.20 24.26 4.86
N ALA A 367 3.93 23.66 3.69
CA ALA A 367 4.80 22.68 3.08
C ALA A 367 6.19 23.23 2.71
N ILE A 368 6.28 24.52 2.36
CA ILE A 368 7.57 25.19 2.09
C ILE A 368 8.38 25.26 3.39
N GLN A 369 7.77 25.70 4.49
CA GLN A 369 8.46 25.75 5.78
C GLN A 369 8.87 24.36 6.26
N HIS A 370 8.04 23.34 6.05
CA HIS A 370 8.36 21.96 6.37
C HIS A 370 9.60 21.48 5.60
N ALA A 371 9.61 21.69 4.28
CA ALA A 371 10.75 21.37 3.43
C ALA A 371 12.05 22.08 3.89
N MET A 372 11.97 23.36 4.24
CA MET A 372 13.12 24.11 4.74
C MET A 372 13.56 23.69 6.14
N ASN A 373 12.62 23.28 7.01
CA ASN A 373 12.94 22.72 8.32
C ASN A 373 13.76 21.44 8.18
N ILE A 374 13.40 20.54 7.24
CA ILE A 374 14.18 19.32 6.95
C ILE A 374 15.59 19.69 6.48
N LEU A 375 15.70 20.58 5.49
CA LEU A 375 17.00 21.04 4.98
C LEU A 375 17.89 21.62 6.09
N ILE A 376 17.31 22.33 7.05
CA ILE A 376 18.03 23.00 8.13
C ILE A 376 18.39 22.03 9.28
N ASP A 377 17.45 21.20 9.70
CA ASP A 377 17.60 20.36 10.89
C ASP A 377 18.28 19.02 10.58
N ASP A 378 17.93 18.41 9.45
CA ASP A 378 18.41 17.07 9.05
C ASP A 378 19.56 17.16 8.04
N GLY A 379 19.63 18.27 7.29
CA GLY A 379 20.74 18.62 6.41
C GLY A 379 20.45 18.44 4.92
N PRO A 380 21.37 18.92 4.06
CA PRO A 380 21.19 18.91 2.60
C PRO A 380 21.11 17.50 2.02
N ASP A 381 21.88 16.57 2.56
CA ASP A 381 21.93 15.18 2.11
C ASP A 381 20.54 14.52 2.15
N VAL A 382 19.95 14.46 3.36
CA VAL A 382 18.57 14.00 3.59
C VAL A 382 17.56 14.74 2.71
N PHE A 383 17.69 16.06 2.58
CA PHE A 383 16.75 16.86 1.80
C PHE A 383 16.81 16.52 0.30
N TYR A 384 17.99 16.46 -0.30
CA TYR A 384 18.10 16.23 -1.74
C TYR A 384 17.76 14.79 -2.10
N HIS A 385 18.24 13.79 -1.36
CA HIS A 385 17.91 12.39 -1.64
C HIS A 385 16.44 12.10 -1.34
N GLU A 386 15.98 12.31 -0.11
CA GLU A 386 14.69 11.78 0.32
C GLU A 386 13.49 12.67 0.01
N CYS A 387 13.71 13.99 -0.09
CA CYS A 387 12.66 14.97 -0.38
C CYS A 387 12.67 15.40 -1.84
N GLN A 388 13.83 15.58 -2.46
CA GLN A 388 13.91 15.96 -3.88
C GLN A 388 14.05 14.76 -4.82
N ASN A 389 14.42 13.57 -4.32
CA ASN A 389 14.78 12.41 -5.15
C ASN A 389 15.90 12.75 -6.15
N GLU A 390 16.88 13.52 -5.70
CA GLU A 390 18.06 13.94 -6.45
C GLU A 390 19.32 13.44 -5.76
N THR A 391 20.26 12.94 -6.55
CA THR A 391 21.59 12.46 -6.12
C THR A 391 22.67 13.44 -6.54
#